data_AF-A0A084AG01-F1
#
_entry.id   AF-A0A084AG01-F1
#
_cell.length_a   1.000
_cell.length_b   1.000
_cell.length_c   1.000
_cell.angle_alpha   90.00
_cell.angle_beta   90.00
_cell.angle_gamma   90.00
#
_symmetry.space_group_name_H-M   'P 1'
#
loop_
_entity.id
_entity.type
_entity.pdbx_description
1 polymer ?
#
loop_
_entity_poly.entity_id
_entity_poly.type
_entity_poly.pdbx_seq_one_letter_code
_entity_poly.pdbx_strand_id
1 'polypeptide(L)'
;MFSVAARSAQKAWVALIQRATHSAHSYMPLPATSSAEICSHERADMPPSQEKPWRSTYYSRLLAVCLFLLPSFVQDLICRDLQNPRRMHPTSWLDGLRGVASLIVFFFHFTDDTHKGLLMSYGVKREGDEAASSPLQLPFVRVIVAGKPMVHIFFVISGFVLAYKPLKQIRANQFEALQDTLSSSIFRRGFRLYLPPLVSIFGIMFLRYYGLIPDKARETLYEQFQEWWEEVEFFLGLVWAWDSPKIPKYDSHLWTIPIEMSFSMLLFIVVIGLSRTKASIRLACIACIASYLLRQGHYAGWEFLAGVFLAEIQIIQDARKATVFEDGSVMPTPGVSPSASSTLAAQTTKLLFRALLIANLIFALYVAGWPNEKWEETPLIAMLLRITPEPYASKGQSWPIFIWYAIGAVQIVLALQQMEPLRRAFNTGLAQYLGDVSYALYICHGPVLKVVHPRVMPYLWEPMGGKKDAGMWGRLAVWVVGLVTLSIPVFWVSDLFMRFVDRKCVSFARWIERKVFTYK
;
A
#
# COMPACT_ATOMS: atom_id res chain seq x y z
N MET A 1 4.68 -20.38 -38.43
CA MET A 1 3.61 -21.36 -38.13
C MET A 1 3.36 -21.53 -36.61
N PHE A 2 4.37 -21.49 -35.74
CA PHE A 2 4.19 -21.57 -34.27
C PHE A 2 3.33 -20.46 -33.64
N SER A 3 3.36 -19.22 -34.16
CA SER A 3 2.57 -18.10 -33.60
C SER A 3 1.07 -18.18 -33.89
N VAL A 4 0.66 -18.86 -34.97
CA VAL A 4 -0.75 -19.03 -35.36
C VAL A 4 -1.39 -20.18 -34.60
N ALA A 5 -0.64 -21.28 -34.39
CA ALA A 5 -1.04 -22.38 -33.52
C ALA A 5 -1.17 -21.93 -32.05
N ALA A 6 -0.22 -21.14 -31.54
CA ALA A 6 -0.28 -20.57 -30.19
C ALA A 6 -1.48 -19.63 -30.01
N ARG A 7 -1.77 -18.76 -30.98
CA ARG A 7 -2.95 -17.88 -30.94
C ARG A 7 -4.27 -18.64 -31.08
N SER A 8 -4.30 -19.73 -31.86
CA SER A 8 -5.50 -20.56 -32.00
C SER A 8 -5.75 -21.40 -30.75
N ALA A 9 -4.69 -21.93 -30.12
CA ALA A 9 -4.76 -22.59 -28.83
C ALA A 9 -5.17 -21.60 -27.73
N GLN A 10 -4.65 -20.37 -27.73
CA GLN A 10 -5.04 -19.31 -26.81
C GLN A 10 -6.51 -18.92 -26.99
N LYS A 11 -7.00 -18.75 -28.23
CA LYS A 11 -8.42 -18.48 -28.50
C LYS A 11 -9.33 -19.64 -28.10
N ALA A 12 -8.92 -20.88 -28.38
CA ALA A 12 -9.65 -22.07 -27.95
C ALA A 12 -9.69 -22.19 -26.42
N TRP A 13 -8.58 -21.85 -25.74
CA TRP A 13 -8.46 -21.82 -24.29
C TRP A 13 -9.32 -20.72 -23.68
N VAL A 14 -9.28 -19.50 -24.22
CA VAL A 14 -10.12 -18.37 -23.81
C VAL A 14 -11.61 -18.67 -24.01
N ALA A 15 -11.98 -19.32 -25.12
CA ALA A 15 -13.35 -19.78 -25.34
C ALA A 15 -13.77 -20.88 -24.33
N LEU A 16 -12.83 -21.73 -23.90
CA LEU A 16 -13.06 -22.74 -22.87
C LEU A 16 -13.21 -22.13 -21.47
N ILE A 17 -12.45 -21.06 -21.18
CA ILE A 17 -12.57 -20.24 -19.97
C ILE A 17 -13.91 -19.51 -19.95
N GLN A 18 -14.31 -18.86 -21.05
CA GLN A 18 -15.63 -18.22 -21.18
C GLN A 18 -16.77 -19.22 -21.00
N ARG A 19 -16.64 -20.44 -21.52
CA ARG A 19 -17.59 -21.55 -21.29
C ARG A 19 -17.64 -21.98 -19.83
N ALA A 20 -16.51 -21.98 -19.12
CA ALA A 20 -16.45 -22.34 -17.71
C ALA A 20 -17.05 -21.23 -16.80
N THR A 21 -16.77 -19.96 -17.08
CA THR A 21 -17.25 -18.81 -16.29
C THR A 21 -18.72 -18.46 -16.51
N HIS A 22 -19.26 -18.62 -17.73
CA HIS A 22 -20.71 -18.43 -17.97
C HIS A 22 -21.58 -19.42 -17.18
N SER A 23 -21.09 -20.65 -16.93
CA SER A 23 -21.82 -21.65 -16.16
C SER A 23 -21.88 -21.37 -14.65
N ALA A 24 -21.00 -20.50 -14.14
CA ALA A 24 -20.96 -20.11 -12.73
C ALA A 24 -21.86 -18.91 -12.40
N HIS A 25 -22.25 -18.10 -13.40
CA HIS A 25 -23.09 -16.91 -13.22
C HIS A 25 -24.60 -17.16 -13.37
N SER A 26 -25.04 -18.41 -13.54
CA SER A 26 -26.46 -18.75 -13.76
C SER A 26 -27.33 -18.82 -12.48
N TYR A 27 -26.82 -18.43 -11.31
CA TYR A 27 -27.62 -18.44 -10.07
C TYR A 27 -27.98 -17.03 -9.59
N MET A 28 -29.30 -16.77 -9.68
CA MET A 28 -30.10 -15.68 -9.09
C MET A 28 -29.85 -14.23 -9.55
N PRO A 29 -30.74 -13.67 -10.40
CA PRO A 29 -31.00 -12.24 -10.39
C PRO A 29 -31.92 -11.90 -9.19
N LEU A 30 -31.41 -11.11 -8.24
CA LEU A 30 -32.26 -10.35 -7.33
C LEU A 30 -32.88 -9.16 -8.11
N PRO A 31 -34.18 -8.88 -7.98
CA PRO A 31 -34.83 -7.83 -8.78
C PRO A 31 -34.36 -6.45 -8.32
N ALA A 32 -33.70 -5.72 -9.22
CA ALA A 32 -33.47 -4.30 -9.06
C ALA A 32 -34.75 -3.55 -9.45
N THR A 33 -35.41 -2.94 -8.46
CA THR A 33 -36.47 -1.96 -8.67
C THR A 33 -35.91 -0.74 -9.40
N SER A 34 -36.63 -0.35 -10.44
CA SER A 34 -36.30 0.65 -11.45
C SER A 34 -36.27 2.09 -10.93
N SER A 35 -35.27 2.84 -11.39
CA SER A 35 -35.39 4.28 -11.64
C SER A 35 -34.50 4.67 -12.82
N ALA A 36 -35.11 4.71 -14.01
CA ALA A 36 -34.78 5.59 -15.13
C ALA A 36 -35.56 5.12 -16.38
N GLU A 37 -36.73 5.71 -16.57
CA GLU A 37 -37.34 5.81 -17.90
C GLU A 37 -36.59 6.87 -18.73
N ILE A 38 -36.81 6.80 -20.05
CA ILE A 38 -36.40 7.73 -21.12
C ILE A 38 -35.10 7.35 -21.84
N CYS A 39 -35.22 6.47 -22.84
CA CYS A 39 -35.03 6.86 -24.25
C CYS A 39 -35.33 5.64 -25.16
N SER A 40 -36.48 5.67 -25.81
CA SER A 40 -36.86 4.81 -26.92
C SER A 40 -36.18 5.29 -28.21
N HIS A 41 -35.58 4.40 -28.98
CA HIS A 41 -35.82 4.25 -30.43
C HIS A 41 -35.02 3.06 -31.01
N GLU A 42 -35.77 2.18 -31.69
CA GLU A 42 -35.39 1.29 -32.79
C GLU A 42 -34.17 0.37 -32.66
N ARG A 43 -34.44 -0.91 -32.37
CA ARG A 43 -33.74 -2.00 -33.05
C ARG A 43 -34.72 -3.15 -33.35
N ALA A 44 -34.87 -3.39 -34.64
CA ALA A 44 -35.77 -4.35 -35.28
C ALA A 44 -35.56 -5.80 -34.81
N ASP A 45 -36.63 -6.57 -34.96
CA ASP A 45 -36.82 -7.98 -34.68
C ASP A 45 -35.65 -8.87 -35.12
N MET A 46 -35.06 -9.59 -34.16
CA MET A 46 -34.34 -10.85 -34.43
C MET A 46 -35.05 -11.97 -33.66
N PRO A 47 -35.30 -13.14 -34.26
CA PRO A 47 -35.95 -14.23 -33.57
C PRO A 47 -35.08 -14.70 -32.41
N PRO A 48 -35.66 -15.15 -31.29
CA PRO A 48 -34.88 -15.60 -30.15
C PRO A 48 -34.07 -16.83 -30.57
N SER A 49 -32.74 -16.66 -30.62
CA SER A 49 -31.83 -17.78 -30.74
C SER A 49 -32.09 -18.73 -29.56
N GLN A 50 -32.60 -19.93 -29.84
CA GLN A 50 -32.67 -21.01 -28.88
C GLN A 50 -31.24 -21.44 -28.49
N GLU A 51 -30.62 -20.74 -27.55
CA GLU A 51 -29.44 -21.26 -26.87
C GLU A 51 -29.88 -22.38 -25.93
N LYS A 52 -29.60 -23.62 -26.31
CA LYS A 52 -29.80 -24.80 -25.46
C LYS A 52 -29.08 -24.57 -24.12
N PRO A 53 -29.70 -24.87 -22.96
CA PRO A 53 -29.03 -24.76 -21.67
C PRO A 53 -27.90 -25.80 -21.60
N TRP A 54 -26.65 -25.34 -21.71
CA TRP A 54 -25.48 -26.19 -21.74
C TRP A 54 -25.22 -26.83 -20.37
N ARG A 55 -25.16 -28.16 -20.34
CA ARG A 55 -24.84 -28.93 -19.13
C ARG A 55 -23.39 -28.66 -18.69
N SER A 56 -23.22 -27.95 -17.58
CA SER A 56 -21.94 -27.77 -16.88
C SER A 56 -21.36 -29.13 -16.47
N THR A 57 -20.33 -29.60 -17.17
CA THR A 57 -19.62 -30.84 -16.85
C THR A 57 -18.74 -30.65 -15.61
N TYR A 58 -18.55 -31.68 -14.79
CA TYR A 58 -17.60 -31.68 -13.65
C TYR A 58 -16.22 -31.08 -14.00
N TYR A 59 -15.68 -31.42 -15.17
CA TYR A 59 -14.42 -30.86 -15.70
C TYR A 59 -14.45 -29.34 -15.87
N SER A 60 -15.57 -28.75 -16.29
CA SER A 60 -15.71 -27.30 -16.44
C SER A 60 -15.72 -26.59 -15.08
N ARG A 61 -16.30 -27.22 -14.05
CA ARG A 61 -16.29 -26.72 -12.67
C ARG A 61 -14.91 -26.85 -12.04
N LEU A 62 -14.24 -27.99 -12.23
CA LEU A 62 -12.86 -28.18 -11.77
C LEU A 62 -11.91 -27.18 -12.43
N LEU A 63 -12.01 -27.00 -13.75
CA LEU A 63 -11.20 -26.03 -14.48
C LEU A 63 -11.50 -24.60 -14.03
N ALA A 64 -12.78 -24.25 -13.80
CA ALA A 64 -13.15 -22.96 -13.23
C ALA A 64 -12.53 -22.75 -11.84
N VAL A 65 -12.56 -23.77 -10.97
CA VAL A 65 -11.90 -23.73 -9.66
C VAL A 65 -10.39 -23.57 -9.79
N CYS A 66 -9.72 -24.34 -10.65
CA CYS A 66 -8.28 -24.23 -10.87
C CYS A 66 -7.86 -22.86 -11.42
N LEU A 67 -8.60 -22.33 -12.41
CA LEU A 67 -8.38 -20.99 -12.95
C LEU A 67 -8.64 -19.92 -11.90
N PHE A 68 -9.66 -20.11 -11.07
CA PHE A 68 -10.01 -19.17 -10.01
C PHE A 68 -9.03 -19.20 -8.84
N LEU A 69 -8.35 -20.32 -8.60
CA LEU A 69 -7.25 -20.42 -7.62
C LEU A 69 -5.92 -19.87 -8.15
N LEU A 70 -5.78 -19.71 -9.46
CA LEU A 70 -4.61 -19.07 -10.06
C LEU A 70 -4.50 -17.60 -9.59
N PRO A 71 -3.30 -17.06 -9.36
CA PRO A 71 -3.15 -15.64 -9.04
C PRO A 71 -3.72 -14.74 -10.15
N SER A 72 -4.35 -13.62 -9.79
CA SER A 72 -5.01 -12.75 -10.78
C SER A 72 -4.06 -12.27 -11.87
N PHE A 73 -2.80 -11.98 -11.58
CA PHE A 73 -1.83 -11.59 -12.62
C PHE A 73 -1.62 -12.68 -13.67
N VAL A 74 -1.66 -13.96 -13.29
CA VAL A 74 -1.57 -15.07 -14.24
C VAL A 74 -2.88 -15.19 -15.03
N GLN A 75 -4.02 -14.99 -14.37
CA GLN A 75 -5.33 -14.92 -15.06
C GLN A 75 -5.35 -13.77 -16.08
N ASP A 76 -4.79 -12.61 -15.76
CA ASP A 76 -4.73 -11.43 -16.63
C ASP A 76 -3.81 -11.67 -17.83
N LEU A 77 -2.70 -12.42 -17.66
CA LEU A 77 -1.88 -12.85 -18.79
C LEU A 77 -2.64 -13.83 -19.71
N ILE A 78 -3.42 -14.75 -19.14
CA ILE A 78 -4.18 -15.76 -19.89
C ILE A 78 -5.41 -15.15 -20.58
N CYS A 79 -6.11 -14.23 -19.91
CA CYS A 79 -7.39 -13.64 -20.34
C CYS A 79 -7.25 -12.19 -20.83
N ARG A 80 -6.05 -11.78 -21.26
CA ARG A 80 -5.69 -10.39 -21.58
C ARG A 80 -6.63 -9.72 -22.59
N ASP A 81 -7.12 -10.48 -23.56
CA ASP A 81 -8.02 -9.99 -24.62
C ASP A 81 -9.46 -9.74 -24.15
N LEU A 82 -9.83 -10.15 -22.93
CA LEU A 82 -11.17 -10.02 -22.37
C LEU A 82 -11.32 -8.89 -21.35
N GLN A 83 -10.23 -8.21 -20.99
CA GLN A 83 -10.24 -7.22 -19.92
C GLN A 83 -10.31 -5.80 -20.47
N ASN A 84 -11.20 -5.00 -19.86
CA ASN A 84 -11.24 -3.57 -20.13
C ASN A 84 -9.96 -2.89 -19.62
N PRO A 85 -9.37 -1.96 -20.39
CA PRO A 85 -8.20 -1.23 -19.94
C PRO A 85 -8.47 -0.47 -18.64
N ARG A 86 -7.53 -0.57 -17.70
CA ARG A 86 -7.63 0.07 -16.38
C ARG A 86 -7.77 1.58 -16.52
N ARG A 87 -8.81 2.15 -15.90
CA ARG A 87 -8.97 3.61 -15.79
C ARG A 87 -7.96 4.16 -14.79
N MET A 88 -7.11 5.07 -15.25
CA MET A 88 -6.14 5.77 -14.42
C MET A 88 -6.75 7.06 -13.87
N HIS A 89 -6.53 7.31 -12.60
CA HIS A 89 -6.95 8.54 -11.91
C HIS A 89 -5.72 9.41 -11.58
N PRO A 90 -5.90 10.72 -11.33
CA PRO A 90 -4.80 11.62 -10.97
C PRO A 90 -3.98 11.17 -9.75
N THR A 91 -4.59 10.37 -8.87
CA THR A 91 -3.99 9.81 -7.66
C THR A 91 -3.48 8.37 -7.80
N SER A 92 -3.60 7.74 -8.99
CA SER A 92 -3.21 6.33 -9.17
C SER A 92 -1.75 6.02 -8.84
N TRP A 93 -0.86 7.01 -8.96
CA TRP A 93 0.54 6.85 -8.59
C TRP A 93 0.72 6.60 -7.08
N LEU A 94 -0.21 7.04 -6.22
CA LEU A 94 -0.19 6.76 -4.77
C LEU A 94 -0.49 5.30 -4.48
N ASP A 95 -1.40 4.69 -5.25
CA ASP A 95 -1.67 3.25 -5.13
C ASP A 95 -0.46 2.45 -5.60
N GLY A 96 0.19 2.86 -6.69
CA GLY A 96 1.45 2.25 -7.14
C GLY A 96 2.60 2.39 -6.15
N LEU A 97 2.76 3.57 -5.53
CA LEU A 97 3.74 3.82 -4.48
C LEU A 97 3.48 2.93 -3.26
N ARG A 98 2.22 2.83 -2.82
CA ARG A 98 1.82 1.92 -1.73
C ARG A 98 2.14 0.47 -2.06
N GLY A 99 1.88 0.05 -3.30
CA GLY A 99 2.25 -1.27 -3.80
C GLY A 99 3.74 -1.57 -3.68
N VAL A 100 4.57 -0.69 -4.24
CA VAL A 100 6.04 -0.85 -4.17
C VAL A 100 6.54 -0.82 -2.72
N ALA A 101 6.01 0.06 -1.89
CA ALA A 101 6.35 0.12 -0.47
C ALA A 101 5.98 -1.19 0.27
N SER A 102 4.83 -1.81 -0.03
CA SER A 102 4.44 -3.11 0.56
C SER A 102 5.34 -4.26 0.13
N LEU A 103 5.85 -4.23 -1.11
CA LEU A 103 6.84 -5.18 -1.60
C LEU A 103 8.17 -5.04 -0.84
N ILE A 104 8.62 -3.81 -0.59
CA ILE A 104 9.84 -3.54 0.19
C ILE A 104 9.67 -3.98 1.66
N VAL A 105 8.49 -3.82 2.26
CA VAL A 105 8.20 -4.38 3.60
C VAL A 105 8.37 -5.90 3.61
N PHE A 106 7.83 -6.59 2.61
CA PHE A 106 8.07 -8.03 2.47
C PHE A 106 9.56 -8.37 2.33
N PHE A 107 10.31 -7.64 1.48
CA PHE A 107 11.75 -7.85 1.32
C PHE A 107 12.50 -7.63 2.64
N PHE A 108 12.10 -6.65 3.43
CA PHE A 108 12.67 -6.40 4.75
C PHE A 108 12.44 -7.57 5.70
N HIS A 109 11.22 -8.10 5.82
CA HIS A 109 10.95 -9.22 6.74
C HIS A 109 11.64 -10.51 6.31
N PHE A 110 11.66 -10.80 5.01
CA PHE A 110 12.49 -11.88 4.50
C PHE A 110 13.98 -11.68 4.84
N THR A 111 14.48 -10.45 4.70
CA THR A 111 15.88 -10.11 5.01
C THR A 111 16.17 -10.23 6.51
N ASP A 112 15.27 -9.76 7.36
CA ASP A 112 15.39 -9.80 8.81
C ASP A 112 15.44 -11.23 9.33
N ASP A 113 14.59 -12.12 8.81
CA ASP A 113 14.56 -13.53 9.21
C ASP A 113 15.78 -14.33 8.72
N THR A 114 16.33 -13.95 7.56
CA THR A 114 17.32 -14.78 6.86
C THR A 114 18.76 -14.26 6.98
N HIS A 115 18.95 -12.95 6.85
CA HIS A 115 20.22 -12.29 6.58
C HIS A 115 20.50 -11.15 7.57
N LYS A 116 20.60 -11.47 8.86
CA LYS A 116 20.89 -10.49 9.93
C LYS A 116 22.11 -9.60 9.66
N GLY A 117 23.13 -10.10 8.95
CA GLY A 117 24.28 -9.27 8.55
C GLY A 117 23.91 -8.08 7.65
N LEU A 118 22.87 -8.18 6.82
CA LEU A 118 22.40 -7.08 5.97
C LEU A 118 21.76 -5.94 6.77
N LEU A 119 21.40 -6.17 8.03
CA LEU A 119 20.82 -5.16 8.92
C LEU A 119 21.86 -4.18 9.46
N MET A 120 23.13 -4.57 9.48
CA MET A 120 24.24 -3.76 10.00
C MET A 120 24.67 -2.65 9.03
N SER A 121 25.29 -1.59 9.54
CA SER A 121 25.97 -0.57 8.73
C SER A 121 27.00 -1.17 7.77
N TYR A 122 27.14 -0.57 6.59
CA TYR A 122 28.13 -1.01 5.60
C TYR A 122 29.56 -0.87 6.15
N GLY A 123 30.40 -1.87 5.95
CA GLY A 123 31.78 -1.92 6.46
C GLY A 123 31.91 -2.46 7.89
N VAL A 124 30.80 -2.61 8.62
CA VAL A 124 30.80 -3.17 9.98
C VAL A 124 30.54 -4.67 9.91
N LYS A 125 31.44 -5.47 10.49
CA LYS A 125 31.28 -6.92 10.61
C LYS A 125 30.47 -7.28 11.84
N ARG A 126 29.67 -8.35 11.76
CA ARG A 126 29.03 -8.95 12.92
C ARG A 126 30.05 -9.80 13.67
N GLU A 127 29.98 -9.81 14.99
CA GLU A 127 30.84 -10.68 15.79
C GLU A 127 30.62 -12.16 15.41
N GLY A 128 31.72 -12.87 15.14
CA GLY A 128 31.69 -14.26 14.67
C GLY A 128 31.28 -14.45 13.20
N ASP A 129 31.25 -13.37 12.40
CA ASP A 129 30.91 -13.41 10.98
C ASP A 129 32.01 -12.77 10.13
N GLU A 130 32.73 -13.60 9.37
CA GLU A 130 33.84 -13.15 8.52
C GLU A 130 33.40 -12.67 7.14
N ALA A 131 32.11 -12.79 6.79
CA ALA A 131 31.62 -12.35 5.50
C ALA A 131 31.79 -10.82 5.32
N ALA A 132 32.28 -10.41 4.14
CA ALA A 132 32.33 -9.01 3.77
C ALA A 132 30.93 -8.37 3.68
N SER A 133 30.86 -7.05 3.83
CA SER A 133 29.60 -6.31 3.65
C SER A 133 29.06 -6.45 2.23
N SER A 134 27.74 -6.56 2.12
CA SER A 134 27.03 -6.66 0.85
C SER A 134 26.82 -5.29 0.21
N PRO A 135 26.81 -5.19 -1.13
CA PRO A 135 26.36 -3.99 -1.83
C PRO A 135 24.95 -3.53 -1.44
N LEU A 136 24.07 -4.44 -0.98
CA LEU A 136 22.73 -4.09 -0.49
C LEU A 136 22.75 -3.23 0.78
N GLN A 137 23.87 -3.19 1.51
CA GLN A 137 24.02 -2.37 2.70
C GLN A 137 24.39 -0.91 2.40
N LEU A 138 24.77 -0.61 1.14
CA LEU A 138 25.17 0.73 0.72
C LEU A 138 24.01 1.74 0.84
N PRO A 139 24.31 3.02 1.11
CA PRO A 139 23.30 4.08 1.08
C PRO A 139 22.52 4.09 -0.23
N PHE A 140 21.25 4.49 -0.16
CA PHE A 140 20.28 4.49 -1.27
C PHE A 140 19.87 3.11 -1.79
N VAL A 141 20.81 2.17 -1.96
CA VAL A 141 20.51 0.78 -2.37
C VAL A 141 19.76 0.05 -1.26
N ARG A 142 20.14 0.28 0.01
CA ARG A 142 19.48 -0.29 1.18
C ARG A 142 17.97 -0.04 1.23
N VAL A 143 17.47 1.01 0.58
CA VAL A 143 16.03 1.31 0.53
C VAL A 143 15.20 0.10 0.07
N ILE A 144 15.75 -0.76 -0.79
CA ILE A 144 15.11 -2.00 -1.27
C ILE A 144 14.82 -3.00 -0.14
N VAL A 145 15.59 -2.96 0.95
CA VAL A 145 15.46 -3.84 2.12
C VAL A 145 15.07 -3.06 3.39
N ALA A 146 14.66 -1.80 3.27
CA ALA A 146 14.31 -0.95 4.40
C ALA A 146 12.79 -0.87 4.59
N GLY A 147 12.22 -1.79 5.37
CA GLY A 147 10.76 -1.89 5.55
C GLY A 147 10.18 -0.81 6.48
N LYS A 148 10.89 -0.43 7.54
CA LYS A 148 10.44 0.59 8.51
C LYS A 148 10.04 1.94 7.85
N PRO A 149 10.86 2.58 7.00
CA PRO A 149 10.47 3.83 6.33
C PRO A 149 9.30 3.68 5.33
N MET A 150 9.04 2.46 4.82
CA MET A 150 7.89 2.24 3.94
C MET A 150 6.56 2.35 4.69
N VAL A 151 6.54 1.98 5.97
CA VAL A 151 5.37 2.17 6.86
C VAL A 151 5.05 3.67 7.02
N HIS A 152 6.07 4.49 7.19
CA HIS A 152 5.95 5.95 7.24
C HIS A 152 5.36 6.53 5.94
N ILE A 153 5.79 6.01 4.78
CA ILE A 153 5.18 6.35 3.49
C ILE A 153 3.69 5.96 3.47
N PHE A 154 3.29 4.82 4.04
CA PHE A 154 1.87 4.46 4.16
C PHE A 154 1.07 5.49 4.94
N PHE A 155 1.57 5.97 6.07
CA PHE A 155 0.87 6.98 6.88
C PHE A 155 0.64 8.28 6.10
N VAL A 156 1.64 8.76 5.35
CA VAL A 156 1.47 9.94 4.48
C VAL A 156 0.45 9.68 3.36
N ILE A 157 0.50 8.51 2.70
CA ILE A 157 -0.46 8.14 1.65
C ILE A 157 -1.87 8.05 2.22
N SER A 158 -2.04 7.45 3.40
CA SER A 158 -3.32 7.35 4.09
C SER A 158 -3.89 8.73 4.40
N GLY A 159 -3.07 9.63 4.95
CA GLY A 159 -3.46 11.03 5.15
C GLY A 159 -3.93 11.71 3.85
N PHE A 160 -3.19 11.54 2.77
CA PHE A 160 -3.51 12.12 1.46
C PHE A 160 -4.84 11.60 0.91
N VAL A 161 -4.99 10.28 0.79
CA VAL A 161 -6.11 9.64 0.10
C VAL A 161 -7.43 9.87 0.86
N LEU A 162 -7.39 9.87 2.19
CA LEU A 162 -8.58 10.09 3.02
C LEU A 162 -9.08 11.51 2.98
N ALA A 163 -8.18 12.48 2.89
CA ALA A 163 -8.54 13.89 2.82
C ALA A 163 -8.93 14.33 1.40
N TYR A 164 -8.47 13.65 0.36
CA TYR A 164 -8.62 14.11 -1.02
C TYR A 164 -10.08 14.37 -1.43
N LYS A 165 -10.98 13.42 -1.24
CA LYS A 165 -12.42 13.61 -1.58
C LYS A 165 -13.08 14.68 -0.68
N PRO A 166 -12.97 14.62 0.66
CA PRO A 166 -13.48 15.68 1.54
C PRO A 166 -13.00 17.09 1.16
N LEU A 167 -11.71 17.28 0.87
CA LEU A 167 -11.15 18.57 0.49
C LEU A 167 -11.69 19.08 -0.85
N LYS A 168 -11.92 18.18 -1.83
CA LYS A 168 -12.60 18.56 -3.08
C LYS A 168 -14.03 19.04 -2.83
N GLN A 169 -14.77 18.36 -1.94
CA GLN A 169 -16.13 18.76 -1.58
C GLN A 169 -16.16 20.10 -0.83
N ILE A 170 -15.22 20.33 0.09
CA ILE A 170 -15.03 21.62 0.77
C ILE A 170 -14.80 22.74 -0.24
N ARG A 171 -13.89 22.53 -1.20
CA ARG A 171 -13.60 23.53 -2.24
C ARG A 171 -14.80 23.82 -3.15
N ALA A 172 -15.62 22.80 -3.41
CA ALA A 172 -16.85 22.92 -4.19
C ALA A 172 -18.06 23.43 -3.37
N ASN A 173 -17.86 23.80 -2.08
CA ASN A 173 -18.92 24.18 -1.14
C ASN A 173 -20.02 23.11 -0.96
N GLN A 174 -19.72 21.84 -1.19
CA GLN A 174 -20.65 20.71 -1.06
C GLN A 174 -20.64 20.14 0.36
N PHE A 175 -21.11 20.91 1.35
CA PHE A 175 -20.99 20.57 2.77
C PHE A 175 -21.89 19.41 3.22
N GLU A 176 -23.06 19.23 2.60
CA GLU A 176 -23.93 18.08 2.88
C GLU A 176 -23.25 16.78 2.42
N ALA A 177 -22.81 16.75 1.16
CA ALA A 177 -22.08 15.60 0.61
C ALA A 177 -20.75 15.32 1.32
N LEU A 178 -20.13 16.34 1.93
CA LEU A 178 -18.97 16.22 2.81
C LEU A 178 -19.34 15.46 4.09
N GLN A 179 -20.43 15.83 4.76
CA GLN A 179 -20.90 15.17 5.98
C GLN A 179 -21.28 13.72 5.71
N ASP A 180 -21.95 13.45 4.59
CA ASP A 180 -22.21 12.09 4.12
C ASP A 180 -20.91 11.34 3.91
N THR A 181 -19.94 11.93 3.20
CA THR A 181 -18.67 11.26 2.90
C THR A 181 -17.86 10.94 4.16
N LEU A 182 -17.79 11.87 5.11
CA LEU A 182 -17.04 11.70 6.36
C LEU A 182 -17.70 10.67 7.29
N SER A 183 -19.02 10.74 7.50
CA SER A 183 -19.75 9.77 8.33
C SER A 183 -19.59 8.33 7.80
N SER A 184 -19.79 8.15 6.50
CA SER A 184 -19.54 6.89 5.76
C SER A 184 -18.09 6.40 5.92
N SER A 185 -17.12 7.32 5.87
CA SER A 185 -15.69 6.97 5.97
C SER A 185 -15.30 6.56 7.39
N ILE A 186 -15.78 7.27 8.41
CA ILE A 186 -15.57 6.97 9.82
C ILE A 186 -16.16 5.60 10.15
N PHE A 187 -17.44 5.38 9.82
CA PHE A 187 -18.16 4.16 10.15
C PHE A 187 -17.52 2.90 9.55
N ARG A 188 -17.21 2.92 8.25
CA ARG A 188 -16.65 1.75 7.58
C ARG A 188 -15.18 1.50 7.88
N ARG A 189 -14.44 2.50 8.39
CA ARG A 189 -12.97 2.38 8.53
C ARG A 189 -12.57 1.27 9.48
N GLY A 190 -13.23 1.17 10.63
CA GLY A 190 -12.94 0.14 11.63
C GLY A 190 -13.06 -1.26 11.01
N PHE A 191 -14.16 -1.54 10.32
CA PHE A 191 -14.36 -2.82 9.63
C PHE A 191 -13.30 -3.10 8.57
N ARG A 192 -12.97 -2.09 7.75
CA ARG A 192 -12.00 -2.25 6.66
C ARG A 192 -10.58 -2.53 7.18
N LEU A 193 -10.17 -1.85 8.26
CA LEU A 193 -8.83 -1.97 8.82
C LEU A 193 -8.66 -3.19 9.72
N TYR A 194 -9.67 -3.54 10.54
CA TYR A 194 -9.52 -4.60 11.54
C TYR A 194 -10.00 -5.97 11.07
N LEU A 195 -11.08 -6.07 10.27
CA LEU A 195 -11.62 -7.40 9.93
C LEU A 195 -10.61 -8.29 9.19
N PRO A 196 -9.89 -7.82 8.16
CA PRO A 196 -8.95 -8.69 7.46
C PRO A 196 -7.81 -9.17 8.37
N PRO A 197 -7.12 -8.30 9.15
CA PRO A 197 -6.15 -8.77 10.15
C PRO A 197 -6.72 -9.76 11.17
N LEU A 198 -7.95 -9.54 11.66
CA LEU A 198 -8.60 -10.47 12.60
C LEU A 198 -8.78 -11.87 11.99
N VAL A 199 -9.16 -11.95 10.72
CA VAL A 199 -9.21 -13.23 9.97
C VAL A 199 -7.82 -13.86 9.85
N SER A 200 -6.79 -13.05 9.60
CA SER A 200 -5.41 -13.53 9.50
C SER A 200 -4.92 -14.12 10.83
N ILE A 201 -5.04 -13.38 11.94
CA ILE A 201 -4.57 -13.87 13.26
C ILE A 201 -5.35 -15.08 13.75
N PHE A 202 -6.64 -15.18 13.39
CA PHE A 202 -7.43 -16.39 13.63
C PHE A 202 -6.90 -17.59 12.83
N GLY A 203 -6.48 -17.38 11.57
CA GLY A 203 -5.77 -18.40 10.79
C GLY A 203 -4.43 -18.80 11.42
N ILE A 204 -3.63 -17.82 11.87
CA ILE A 204 -2.34 -18.05 12.54
C ILE A 204 -2.51 -18.90 13.80
N MET A 205 -3.58 -18.70 14.57
CA MET A 205 -3.90 -19.52 15.74
C MET A 205 -3.93 -21.01 15.40
N PHE A 206 -4.62 -21.40 14.33
CA PHE A 206 -4.66 -22.80 13.88
C PHE A 206 -3.32 -23.26 13.32
N LEU A 207 -2.64 -22.44 12.51
CA LEU A 207 -1.33 -22.78 11.97
C LEU A 207 -0.29 -23.06 13.08
N ARG A 208 -0.38 -22.32 14.18
CA ARG A 208 0.45 -22.52 15.38
C ARG A 208 0.05 -23.79 16.12
N TYR A 209 -1.25 -23.99 16.38
CA TYR A 209 -1.74 -25.17 17.09
C TYR A 209 -1.37 -26.49 16.40
N TYR A 210 -1.45 -26.54 15.07
CA TYR A 210 -1.07 -27.72 14.28
C TYR A 210 0.44 -27.81 13.96
N GLY A 211 1.27 -26.94 14.54
CA GLY A 211 2.74 -27.00 14.39
C GLY A 211 3.25 -26.64 12.98
N LEU A 212 2.45 -25.95 12.16
CA LEU A 212 2.91 -25.45 10.86
C LEU A 212 3.84 -24.25 11.01
N ILE A 213 3.61 -23.43 12.05
CA ILE A 213 4.50 -22.36 12.50
C ILE A 213 5.35 -22.90 13.67
N PRO A 214 6.69 -22.68 13.66
CA PRO A 214 7.60 -23.23 14.67
C PRO A 214 7.43 -22.63 16.08
N ASP A 215 6.58 -21.62 16.25
CA ASP A 215 6.26 -21.00 17.53
C ASP A 215 5.56 -22.01 18.46
N LYS A 216 6.00 -22.11 19.72
CA LYS A 216 5.39 -23.05 20.70
C LYS A 216 3.89 -22.80 20.83
N ALA A 217 3.10 -23.86 20.61
CA ALA A 217 1.65 -23.86 20.81
C ALA A 217 1.29 -24.11 22.28
N ARG A 218 0.05 -23.77 22.66
CA ARG A 218 -0.54 -24.16 23.95
C ARG A 218 -0.91 -25.63 23.94
N GLU A 219 -1.10 -26.20 25.13
CA GLU A 219 -1.33 -27.65 25.29
C GLU A 219 -2.70 -28.04 24.75
N THR A 220 -3.71 -27.19 24.97
CA THR A 220 -5.08 -27.42 24.51
C THR A 220 -5.52 -26.35 23.50
N LEU A 221 -6.46 -26.72 22.62
CA LEU A 221 -7.04 -25.77 21.67
C LEU A 221 -7.81 -24.66 22.39
N TYR A 222 -8.38 -24.96 23.56
CA TYR A 222 -9.07 -23.97 24.39
C TYR A 222 -8.09 -22.90 24.90
N GLU A 223 -6.95 -23.30 25.46
CA GLU A 223 -5.90 -22.35 25.88
C GLU A 223 -5.37 -21.54 24.70
N GLN A 224 -5.21 -22.16 23.53
CA GLN A 224 -4.78 -21.45 22.32
C GLN A 224 -5.81 -20.40 21.90
N PHE A 225 -7.10 -20.70 22.02
CA PHE A 225 -8.18 -19.76 21.76
C PHE A 225 -8.22 -18.62 22.79
N GLN A 226 -7.98 -18.91 24.07
CA GLN A 226 -7.87 -17.87 25.10
C GLN A 226 -6.71 -16.91 24.81
N GLU A 227 -5.53 -17.43 24.49
CA GLU A 227 -4.38 -16.61 24.10
C GLU A 227 -4.66 -15.78 22.84
N TRP A 228 -5.38 -16.35 21.87
CA TRP A 228 -5.82 -15.61 20.69
C TRP A 228 -6.81 -14.49 21.06
N TRP A 229 -7.74 -14.73 21.98
CA TRP A 229 -8.68 -13.70 22.43
C TRP A 229 -7.98 -12.56 23.17
N GLU A 230 -7.04 -12.87 24.06
CA GLU A 230 -6.17 -11.87 24.72
C GLU A 230 -5.39 -11.03 23.69
N GLU A 231 -4.90 -11.67 22.64
CA GLU A 231 -4.22 -10.99 21.53
C GLU A 231 -5.18 -10.06 20.77
N VAL A 232 -6.42 -10.49 20.51
CA VAL A 232 -7.45 -9.65 19.88
C VAL A 232 -7.74 -8.43 20.73
N GLU A 233 -7.94 -8.61 22.04
CA GLU A 233 -8.18 -7.50 22.98
C GLU A 233 -7.00 -6.54 23.03
N PHE A 234 -5.77 -7.05 23.11
CA PHE A 234 -4.55 -6.25 23.05
C PHE A 234 -4.47 -5.45 21.74
N PHE A 235 -4.64 -6.12 20.60
CA PHE A 235 -4.55 -5.52 19.27
C PHE A 235 -5.59 -4.42 19.04
N LEU A 236 -6.85 -4.65 19.45
CA LEU A 236 -7.90 -3.63 19.38
C LEU A 236 -7.63 -2.48 20.37
N GLY A 237 -7.15 -2.81 21.57
CA GLY A 237 -6.80 -1.83 22.61
C GLY A 237 -5.67 -0.88 22.23
N LEU A 238 -4.76 -1.30 21.33
CA LEU A 238 -3.66 -0.45 20.85
C LEU A 238 -4.13 0.84 20.16
N VAL A 239 -5.39 0.94 19.72
CA VAL A 239 -5.93 2.19 19.16
C VAL A 239 -5.81 3.36 20.15
N TRP A 240 -5.89 3.07 21.45
CA TRP A 240 -5.76 4.06 22.52
C TRP A 240 -4.31 4.39 22.87
N ALA A 241 -3.35 3.62 22.36
CA ALA A 241 -1.92 3.83 22.56
C ALA A 241 -1.31 4.81 21.53
N TRP A 242 -2.13 5.40 20.65
CA TRP A 242 -1.74 6.37 19.62
C TRP A 242 -0.64 5.83 18.70
N ASP A 243 0.55 6.41 18.73
CA ASP A 243 1.72 6.07 17.89
C ASP A 243 2.71 5.13 18.58
N SER A 244 2.28 4.47 19.67
CA SER A 244 3.10 3.48 20.38
C SER A 244 3.48 2.31 19.47
N PRO A 245 4.78 1.99 19.33
CA PRO A 245 5.25 0.91 18.47
C PRO A 245 5.16 -0.47 19.16
N LYS A 246 4.12 -0.69 19.98
CA LYS A 246 3.89 -1.98 20.64
C LYS A 246 3.49 -3.03 19.61
N ILE A 247 4.14 -4.20 19.67
CA ILE A 247 4.07 -5.22 18.63
C ILE A 247 3.12 -6.36 19.06
N PRO A 248 2.09 -6.69 18.26
CA PRO A 248 1.26 -7.88 18.46
C PRO A 248 2.08 -9.18 18.37
N LYS A 249 1.76 -10.18 19.18
CA LYS A 249 2.46 -11.47 19.26
C LYS A 249 2.24 -12.33 18.02
N TYR A 250 1.02 -12.35 17.48
CA TYR A 250 0.67 -13.28 16.39
C TYR A 250 1.30 -12.85 15.06
N ASP A 251 1.26 -11.55 14.79
CA ASP A 251 1.86 -10.96 13.60
C ASP A 251 2.45 -9.59 13.94
N SER A 252 3.78 -9.52 13.89
CA SER A 252 4.53 -8.34 14.30
C SER A 252 4.26 -7.11 13.46
N HIS A 253 3.76 -7.28 12.23
CA HIS A 253 3.56 -6.17 11.30
C HIS A 253 2.25 -5.44 11.57
N LEU A 254 1.28 -6.07 12.23
CA LEU A 254 -0.04 -5.48 12.44
C LEU A 254 -0.04 -4.28 13.39
N TRP A 255 1.07 -3.99 14.07
CA TRP A 255 1.22 -2.83 14.98
C TRP A 255 0.85 -1.48 14.36
N THR A 256 0.91 -1.36 13.03
CA THR A 256 0.58 -0.11 12.32
C THR A 256 -0.92 0.12 12.15
N ILE A 257 -1.72 -0.95 12.19
CA ILE A 257 -3.17 -0.88 11.92
C ILE A 257 -3.93 -0.05 12.98
N PRO A 258 -3.64 -0.19 14.28
CA PRO A 258 -4.23 0.68 15.29
C PRO A 258 -3.81 2.15 15.13
N ILE A 259 -2.54 2.41 14.80
CA ILE A 259 -2.03 3.76 14.52
C ILE A 259 -2.81 4.40 13.36
N GLU A 260 -2.99 3.64 12.27
CA GLU A 260 -3.79 4.02 11.10
C GLU A 260 -5.24 4.35 11.46
N MET A 261 -5.84 3.63 12.42
CA MET A 261 -7.18 3.94 12.90
C MET A 261 -7.20 5.26 13.68
N SER A 262 -6.34 5.42 14.68
CA SER A 262 -6.32 6.59 15.58
C SER A 262 -6.08 7.89 14.83
N PHE A 263 -5.05 7.94 13.98
CA PHE A 263 -4.73 9.16 13.25
C PHE A 263 -5.66 9.45 12.08
N SER A 264 -6.42 8.47 11.61
CA SER A 264 -7.51 8.73 10.69
C SER A 264 -8.69 9.42 11.36
N MET A 265 -9.04 9.03 12.59
CA MET A 265 -10.05 9.73 13.37
C MET A 265 -9.62 11.18 13.65
N LEU A 266 -8.36 11.39 14.06
CA LEU A 266 -7.80 12.73 14.22
C LEU A 266 -7.90 13.54 12.92
N LEU A 267 -7.49 12.95 11.79
CA LEU A 267 -7.58 13.59 10.48
C LEU A 267 -9.02 14.01 10.14
N PHE A 268 -10.01 13.13 10.35
CA PHE A 268 -11.40 13.46 10.08
C PHE A 268 -11.90 14.62 10.94
N ILE A 269 -11.53 14.65 12.23
CA ILE A 269 -11.84 15.75 13.16
C ILE A 269 -11.22 17.06 12.67
N VAL A 270 -9.95 17.04 12.25
CA VAL A 270 -9.26 18.24 11.74
C VAL A 270 -9.90 18.73 10.45
N VAL A 271 -10.21 17.84 9.51
CA VAL A 271 -10.82 18.19 8.21
C VAL A 271 -12.22 18.77 8.41
N ILE A 272 -13.07 18.19 9.26
CA ILE A 272 -14.41 18.74 9.51
C ILE A 272 -14.33 20.07 10.26
N GLY A 273 -13.46 20.18 11.28
CA GLY A 273 -13.29 21.39 12.07
C GLY A 273 -12.79 22.58 11.25
N LEU A 274 -11.94 22.32 10.25
CA LEU A 274 -11.42 23.35 9.34
C LEU A 274 -12.17 23.45 8.01
N SER A 275 -13.31 22.76 7.86
CA SER A 275 -14.06 22.71 6.59
C SER A 275 -14.60 24.08 6.16
N ARG A 276 -14.93 24.95 7.10
CA ARG A 276 -15.49 26.30 6.85
C ARG A 276 -14.46 27.42 6.77
N THR A 277 -13.17 27.10 6.92
CA THR A 277 -12.11 28.11 6.86
C THR A 277 -11.61 28.31 5.42
N LYS A 278 -11.00 29.48 5.16
CA LYS A 278 -10.31 29.73 3.90
C LYS A 278 -9.16 28.74 3.73
N ALA A 279 -8.85 28.31 2.50
CA ALA A 279 -7.80 27.33 2.24
C ALA A 279 -6.42 27.71 2.81
N SER A 280 -6.05 29.00 2.77
CA SER A 280 -4.80 29.48 3.36
C SER A 280 -4.77 29.31 4.89
N ILE A 281 -5.88 29.63 5.56
CA ILE A 281 -6.03 29.47 7.01
C ILE A 281 -6.01 27.99 7.37
N ARG A 282 -6.76 27.16 6.63
CA ARG A 282 -6.78 25.71 6.83
C ARG A 282 -5.38 25.11 6.72
N LEU A 283 -4.62 25.44 5.65
CA LEU A 283 -3.25 24.97 5.47
C LEU A 283 -2.33 25.42 6.61
N ALA A 284 -2.44 26.68 7.05
CA ALA A 284 -1.66 27.19 8.18
C ALA A 284 -2.00 26.46 9.49
N CYS A 285 -3.29 26.23 9.78
CA CYS A 285 -3.74 25.47 10.94
C CYS A 285 -3.25 24.02 10.89
N ILE A 286 -3.37 23.35 9.74
CA ILE A 286 -2.88 21.97 9.54
C ILE A 286 -1.37 21.91 9.78
N ALA A 287 -0.59 22.84 9.22
CA ALA A 287 0.86 22.88 9.42
C ALA A 287 1.23 23.13 10.89
N CYS A 288 0.48 24.00 11.60
CA CYS A 288 0.69 24.28 13.01
C CYS A 288 0.39 23.05 13.88
N ILE A 289 -0.75 22.39 13.68
CA ILE A 289 -1.14 21.18 14.40
C ILE A 289 -0.14 20.04 14.11
N ALA A 290 0.21 19.82 12.85
CA ALA A 290 1.18 18.78 12.47
C ALA A 290 2.55 19.00 13.12
N SER A 291 3.07 20.23 13.09
CA SER A 291 4.35 20.57 13.72
C SER A 291 4.30 20.42 15.24
N TYR A 292 3.16 20.77 15.87
CA TYR A 292 2.95 20.55 17.29
C TYR A 292 2.97 19.05 17.63
N LEU A 293 2.22 18.21 16.89
CA LEU A 293 2.22 16.76 17.08
C LEU A 293 3.62 16.16 16.92
N LEU A 294 4.37 16.56 15.88
CA LEU A 294 5.74 16.10 15.69
C LEU A 294 6.59 16.43 16.91
N ARG A 295 6.52 17.67 17.42
CA ARG A 295 7.23 18.14 18.61
C ARG A 295 6.83 17.39 19.89
N GLN A 296 5.57 16.99 20.02
CA GLN A 296 5.08 16.20 21.17
C GLN A 296 5.43 14.71 21.09
N GLY A 297 6.14 14.28 20.05
CA GLY A 297 6.53 12.88 19.89
C GLY A 297 5.56 12.04 19.07
N HIS A 298 4.52 12.64 18.48
CA HIS A 298 3.51 11.96 17.65
C HIS A 298 3.83 12.02 16.16
N TYR A 299 4.81 11.21 15.75
CA TYR A 299 5.32 11.19 14.37
C TYR A 299 4.23 10.82 13.34
N ALA A 300 3.38 9.83 13.64
CA ALA A 300 2.32 9.41 12.73
C ALA A 300 1.26 10.51 12.53
N GLY A 301 0.99 11.32 13.55
CA GLY A 301 0.11 12.49 13.43
C GLY A 301 0.63 13.55 12.47
N TRP A 302 1.94 13.78 12.49
CA TRP A 302 2.60 14.63 11.49
C TRP A 302 2.41 14.08 10.08
N GLU A 303 2.61 12.78 9.86
CA GLU A 303 2.54 12.15 8.54
C GLU A 303 1.13 12.18 7.95
N PHE A 304 0.12 11.86 8.76
CA PHE A 304 -1.27 11.93 8.34
C PHE A 304 -1.67 13.36 7.95
N LEU A 305 -1.33 14.36 8.78
CA LEU A 305 -1.66 15.75 8.50
C LEU A 305 -0.83 16.35 7.36
N ALA A 306 0.43 15.93 7.21
CA ALA A 306 1.23 16.25 6.03
C ALA A 306 0.59 15.68 4.76
N GLY A 307 0.03 14.46 4.81
CA GLY A 307 -0.79 13.91 3.73
C GLY A 307 -1.98 14.80 3.37
N VAL A 308 -2.72 15.32 4.37
CA VAL A 308 -3.82 16.30 4.17
C VAL A 308 -3.31 17.56 3.47
N PHE A 309 -2.19 18.10 3.96
CA PHE A 309 -1.57 19.29 3.40
C PHE A 309 -1.18 19.09 1.93
N LEU A 310 -0.51 17.99 1.61
CA LEU A 310 -0.11 17.66 0.24
C LEU A 310 -1.32 17.44 -0.68
N ALA A 311 -2.40 16.83 -0.18
CA ALA A 311 -3.65 16.66 -0.93
C ALA A 311 -4.31 18.00 -1.26
N GLU A 312 -4.36 18.94 -0.32
CA GLU A 312 -4.92 20.27 -0.56
C GLU A 312 -4.06 21.08 -1.55
N ILE A 313 -2.73 21.02 -1.44
CA ILE A 313 -1.82 21.62 -2.42
C ILE A 313 -2.05 21.03 -3.81
N GLN A 314 -2.24 19.71 -3.94
CA GLN A 314 -2.56 19.06 -5.23
C GLN A 314 -3.81 19.68 -5.84
N ILE A 315 -4.89 19.77 -5.05
CA ILE A 315 -6.19 20.27 -5.52
C ILE A 315 -6.08 21.75 -5.95
N ILE A 316 -5.33 22.57 -5.20
CA ILE A 316 -5.07 23.98 -5.56
C ILE A 316 -4.28 24.08 -6.86
N GLN A 317 -3.23 23.27 -7.02
CA GLN A 317 -2.41 23.25 -8.24
C GLN A 317 -3.21 22.78 -9.45
N ASP A 318 -4.03 21.74 -9.30
CA ASP A 318 -4.88 21.22 -10.38
C ASP A 318 -5.93 22.24 -10.81
N ALA A 319 -6.55 22.95 -9.86
CA ALA A 319 -7.48 24.04 -10.16
C ALA A 319 -6.81 25.19 -10.91
N ARG A 320 -5.58 25.59 -10.52
CA ARG A 320 -4.81 26.64 -11.22
C ARG A 320 -4.42 26.23 -12.63
N LYS A 321 -4.13 24.95 -12.86
CA LYS A 321 -3.84 24.46 -14.22
C LYS A 321 -5.09 24.52 -15.09
N ALA A 322 -6.24 24.08 -14.57
CA ALA A 322 -7.50 24.12 -15.29
C ALA A 322 -7.87 25.54 -15.76
N THR A 323 -7.74 26.55 -14.90
CA THR A 323 -8.02 27.95 -15.27
C THR A 323 -7.10 28.46 -16.37
N VAL A 324 -5.80 28.11 -16.34
CA VAL A 324 -4.85 28.52 -17.39
C VAL A 324 -5.18 27.88 -18.75
N PHE A 325 -5.68 26.64 -18.76
CA PHE A 325 -6.12 25.98 -19.99
C PHE A 325 -7.39 26.62 -20.56
N GLU A 326 -8.34 27.02 -19.70
CA GLU A 326 -9.56 27.72 -20.12
C GLU A 326 -9.24 29.11 -20.70
N ASP A 327 -8.42 29.92 -20.02
CA ASP A 327 -8.01 31.26 -20.50
C ASP A 327 -7.22 31.19 -21.83
N GLY A 328 -6.40 30.15 -22.02
CA GLY A 328 -5.64 29.94 -23.26
C GLY A 328 -6.46 29.42 -24.45
N SER A 329 -7.72 29.02 -24.22
CA SER A 329 -8.65 28.54 -25.26
C SER A 329 -9.57 29.61 -25.83
N VAL A 330 -9.52 30.84 -25.29
CA VAL A 330 -10.15 32.01 -25.88
C VAL A 330 -9.39 32.36 -27.16
N MET A 331 -10.08 32.33 -28.31
CA MET A 331 -9.53 32.70 -29.62
C MET A 331 -8.67 33.97 -29.50
N PRO A 332 -7.41 33.96 -29.97
CA PRO A 332 -6.60 35.17 -29.94
C PRO A 332 -7.29 36.20 -30.82
N THR A 333 -7.67 37.33 -30.24
CA THR A 333 -7.97 38.54 -31.03
C THR A 333 -6.77 38.82 -31.93
N PRO A 334 -6.93 38.89 -33.26
CA PRO A 334 -5.82 39.16 -34.16
C PRO A 334 -5.27 40.55 -33.86
N GLY A 335 -4.09 40.62 -33.25
CA GLY A 335 -3.43 41.89 -32.93
C GLY A 335 -2.63 41.92 -31.62
N VAL A 336 -2.79 40.93 -30.73
CA VAL A 336 -1.98 40.85 -29.49
C VAL A 336 -1.11 39.60 -29.54
N SER A 337 0.16 39.79 -29.85
CA SER A 337 1.18 38.74 -29.75
C SER A 337 1.20 38.19 -28.32
N PRO A 338 1.01 36.88 -28.08
CA PRO A 338 1.16 36.32 -26.75
C PRO A 338 2.65 36.37 -26.38
N SER A 339 3.05 37.34 -25.56
CA SER A 339 4.42 37.44 -25.04
C SER A 339 4.66 36.36 -23.97
N ALA A 340 4.72 35.10 -24.40
CA ALA A 340 5.20 34.01 -23.56
C ALA A 340 6.73 33.94 -23.55
N SER A 341 7.41 35.07 -23.34
CA SER A 341 8.82 35.03 -22.95
C SER A 341 8.88 34.79 -21.44
N SER A 342 8.97 33.53 -21.02
CA SER A 342 9.30 33.23 -19.61
C SER A 342 10.60 33.97 -19.28
N THR A 343 10.55 34.93 -18.37
CA THR A 343 11.72 35.72 -18.00
C THR A 343 12.86 34.80 -17.54
N LEU A 344 14.12 35.19 -17.78
CA LEU A 344 15.29 34.43 -17.30
C LEU A 344 15.18 34.15 -15.79
N ALA A 345 14.63 35.10 -15.02
CA ALA A 345 14.31 34.94 -13.61
C ALA A 345 13.35 33.77 -13.34
N ALA A 346 12.24 33.64 -14.10
CA ALA A 346 11.29 32.54 -13.94
C ALA A 346 11.89 31.17 -14.28
N GLN A 347 12.78 31.12 -15.27
CA GLN A 347 13.51 29.90 -15.61
C GLN A 347 14.51 29.51 -14.50
N THR A 348 15.26 30.48 -13.98
CA THR A 348 16.19 30.29 -12.86
C THR A 348 15.46 29.82 -11.60
N THR A 349 14.33 30.45 -11.24
CA THR A 349 13.51 30.02 -10.08
C THR A 349 13.01 28.58 -10.25
N LYS A 350 12.56 28.20 -11.46
CA LYS A 350 12.11 26.84 -11.75
C LYS A 350 13.25 25.82 -11.65
N LEU A 351 14.45 26.19 -12.10
CA LEU A 351 15.64 25.34 -12.00
C LEU A 351 16.07 25.17 -10.54
N LEU A 352 16.15 26.26 -9.77
CA LEU A 352 16.46 26.22 -8.34
C LEU A 352 15.46 25.38 -7.56
N PHE A 353 14.15 25.55 -7.82
CA PHE A 353 13.11 24.74 -7.19
C PHE A 353 13.26 23.24 -7.50
N ARG A 354 13.58 22.89 -8.75
CA ARG A 354 13.87 21.50 -9.13
C ARG A 354 15.13 20.96 -8.45
N ALA A 355 16.19 21.76 -8.38
CA ALA A 355 17.42 21.37 -7.70
C ALA A 355 17.18 21.13 -6.20
N LEU A 356 16.38 21.97 -5.55
CA LEU A 356 15.96 21.80 -4.17
C LEU A 356 15.14 20.52 -3.97
N LEU A 357 14.20 20.22 -4.86
CA LEU A 357 13.42 18.97 -4.80
C LEU A 357 14.29 17.72 -4.97
N ILE A 358 15.30 17.77 -5.86
CA ILE A 358 16.25 16.66 -6.06
C ILE A 358 17.13 16.50 -4.82
N ALA A 359 17.70 17.59 -4.29
CA ALA A 359 18.49 17.54 -3.05
C ALA A 359 17.67 16.99 -1.87
N ASN A 360 16.42 17.43 -1.74
CA ASN A 360 15.46 16.93 -0.77
C ASN A 360 15.19 15.43 -0.93
N LEU A 361 15.00 14.95 -2.17
CA LEU A 361 14.79 13.53 -2.44
C LEU A 361 16.05 12.70 -2.13
N ILE A 362 17.24 13.19 -2.47
CA ILE A 362 18.50 12.51 -2.13
C ILE A 362 18.62 12.36 -0.62
N PHE A 363 18.41 13.44 0.13
CA PHE A 363 18.43 13.38 1.60
C PHE A 363 17.40 12.38 2.14
N ALA A 364 16.17 12.43 1.65
CA ALA A 364 15.10 11.56 2.13
C ALA A 364 15.35 10.07 1.80
N LEU A 365 15.94 9.77 0.63
CA LEU A 365 16.34 8.39 0.26
C LEU A 365 17.54 7.91 1.08
N TYR A 366 18.46 8.81 1.45
CA TYR A 366 19.54 8.48 2.39
C TYR A 366 18.98 8.09 3.76
N VAL A 367 18.05 8.90 4.30
CA VAL A 367 17.36 8.63 5.56
C VAL A 367 16.52 7.36 5.48
N ALA A 368 15.85 7.09 4.36
CA ALA A 368 15.15 5.81 4.16
C ALA A 368 16.11 4.61 4.15
N GLY A 369 17.37 4.81 3.74
CA GLY A 369 18.44 3.82 3.83
C GLY A 369 19.11 3.70 5.20
N TRP A 370 18.41 3.98 6.31
CA TRP A 370 18.97 3.89 7.66
C TRP A 370 19.22 2.42 8.08
N PRO A 371 20.44 2.03 8.52
CA PRO A 371 20.76 0.68 8.99
C PRO A 371 19.95 0.28 10.23
N ASN A 372 19.64 -1.00 10.44
CA ASN A 372 18.87 -1.42 11.62
C ASN A 372 19.75 -1.74 12.84
N GLU A 373 21.03 -2.02 12.62
CA GLU A 373 22.01 -2.29 13.67
C GLU A 373 23.28 -1.46 13.40
N LYS A 374 23.97 -1.05 14.48
CA LYS A 374 25.23 -0.27 14.40
C LYS A 374 25.10 1.02 13.59
N TRP A 375 23.95 1.69 13.65
CA TRP A 375 23.67 2.91 12.89
C TRP A 375 24.59 4.07 13.28
N GLU A 376 25.12 4.07 14.51
CA GLU A 376 26.06 5.04 15.06
C GLU A 376 27.40 5.07 14.32
N GLU A 377 27.73 3.99 13.63
CA GLU A 377 28.94 3.87 12.81
C GLU A 377 28.79 4.53 11.42
N THR A 378 27.57 4.91 11.03
CA THR A 378 27.33 5.58 9.75
C THR A 378 27.46 7.11 9.92
N PRO A 379 28.43 7.79 9.28
CA PRO A 379 28.81 9.17 9.64
C PRO A 379 27.67 10.20 9.63
N LEU A 380 26.86 10.28 8.56
CA LEU A 380 25.78 11.25 8.47
C LEU A 380 24.62 10.90 9.42
N ILE A 381 24.36 9.61 9.62
CA ILE A 381 23.36 9.12 10.57
C ILE A 381 23.77 9.43 12.01
N ALA A 382 25.04 9.26 12.36
CA ALA A 382 25.58 9.64 13.66
C ALA A 382 25.38 11.14 13.94
N MET A 383 25.49 11.99 12.91
CA MET A 383 25.18 13.42 13.03
C MET A 383 23.69 13.65 13.29
N LEU A 384 22.80 13.00 12.53
CA LEU A 384 21.35 13.11 12.71
C LEU A 384 20.90 12.65 14.11
N LEU A 385 21.51 11.59 14.64
CA LEU A 385 21.27 11.11 16.00
C LEU A 385 21.58 12.18 17.06
N ARG A 386 22.70 12.90 16.91
CA ARG A 386 23.11 13.95 17.86
C ARG A 386 22.18 15.16 17.87
N ILE A 387 21.54 15.48 16.75
CA ILE A 387 20.62 16.62 16.61
C ILE A 387 19.15 16.21 16.78
N THR A 388 18.88 14.94 17.11
CA THR A 388 17.52 14.46 17.31
C THR A 388 16.87 15.17 18.51
N PRO A 389 15.71 15.82 18.35
CA PRO A 389 15.08 16.57 19.43
C PRO A 389 14.36 15.65 20.42
N GLU A 390 14.15 16.16 21.64
CA GLU A 390 13.20 15.56 22.58
C GLU A 390 11.75 15.64 22.04
N PRO A 391 10.87 14.66 22.36
CA PRO A 391 11.11 13.52 23.24
C PRO A 391 11.79 12.31 22.56
N TYR A 392 12.09 12.36 21.26
CA TYR A 392 12.56 11.19 20.51
C TYR A 392 13.94 10.70 20.97
N ALA A 393 14.80 11.62 21.43
CA ALA A 393 16.14 11.28 21.91
C ALA A 393 16.11 10.42 23.19
N SER A 394 15.22 10.71 24.15
CA SER A 394 15.18 10.04 25.46
C SER A 394 14.22 8.85 25.56
N LYS A 395 13.29 8.68 24.60
CA LYS A 395 12.18 7.70 24.70
C LYS A 395 12.56 6.23 24.45
N GLY A 396 13.84 5.94 24.18
CA GLY A 396 14.41 4.59 24.05
C GLY A 396 15.24 4.39 22.78
N GLN A 397 16.01 3.29 22.71
CA GLN A 397 17.07 3.09 21.70
C GLN A 397 16.61 3.22 20.23
N SER A 398 15.37 2.85 19.90
CA SER A 398 14.86 2.92 18.52
C SER A 398 14.00 4.15 18.23
N TRP A 399 13.63 4.95 19.24
CA TRP A 399 12.76 6.12 19.04
C TRP A 399 13.35 7.26 18.21
N PRO A 400 14.67 7.53 18.25
CA PRO A 400 15.28 8.58 17.43
C PRO A 400 15.02 8.44 15.93
N ILE A 401 14.81 7.22 15.43
CA ILE A 401 14.65 6.97 13.99
C ILE A 401 13.29 7.44 13.46
N PHE A 402 12.24 7.42 14.29
CA PHE A 402 10.86 7.65 13.83
C PHE A 402 10.65 9.08 13.34
N ILE A 403 11.26 10.09 14.00
CA ILE A 403 11.16 11.48 13.54
C ILE A 403 11.81 11.66 12.16
N TRP A 404 12.98 11.05 11.93
CA TRP A 404 13.68 11.16 10.65
C TRP A 404 12.94 10.42 9.54
N TYR A 405 12.41 9.24 9.82
CA TYR A 405 11.55 8.55 8.87
C TYR A 405 10.28 9.32 8.56
N ALA A 406 9.64 9.94 9.55
CA ALA A 406 8.43 10.73 9.35
C ALA A 406 8.68 11.98 8.49
N ILE A 407 9.80 12.67 8.70
CA ILE A 407 10.23 13.78 7.84
C ILE A 407 10.56 13.25 6.43
N GLY A 408 11.37 12.19 6.34
CA GLY A 408 11.80 11.60 5.07
C GLY A 408 10.64 11.08 4.21
N ALA A 409 9.63 10.45 4.81
CA ALA A 409 8.45 9.97 4.09
C ALA A 409 7.65 11.14 3.47
N VAL A 410 7.44 12.23 4.21
CA VAL A 410 6.80 13.44 3.67
C VAL A 410 7.63 14.04 2.54
N GLN A 411 8.95 14.10 2.69
CA GLN A 411 9.86 14.60 1.65
C GLN A 411 9.82 13.75 0.37
N ILE A 412 9.76 12.41 0.49
CA ILE A 412 9.62 11.50 -0.66
C ILE A 412 8.29 11.74 -1.36
N VAL A 413 7.17 11.73 -0.63
CA VAL A 413 5.84 11.90 -1.24
C VAL A 413 5.70 13.29 -1.88
N LEU A 414 6.23 14.34 -1.24
CA LEU A 414 6.30 15.69 -1.82
C LEU A 414 7.10 15.71 -3.12
N ALA A 415 8.31 15.13 -3.13
CA ALA A 415 9.15 15.09 -4.33
C ALA A 415 8.46 14.35 -5.48
N LEU A 416 7.83 13.20 -5.20
CA LEU A 416 7.05 12.46 -6.18
C LEU A 416 5.86 13.29 -6.70
N GLN A 417 5.09 13.91 -5.81
CA GLN A 417 3.95 14.76 -6.19
C GLN A 417 4.37 15.88 -7.17
N GLN A 418 5.48 16.57 -6.88
CA GLN A 418 5.93 17.71 -7.68
C GLN A 418 6.69 17.29 -8.96
N MET A 419 7.25 16.07 -9.03
CA MET A 419 8.04 15.59 -10.17
C MET A 419 7.30 14.49 -10.96
N GLU A 420 6.63 14.87 -12.04
CA GLU A 420 5.94 13.92 -12.93
C GLU A 420 6.79 12.76 -13.46
N PRO A 421 8.06 12.95 -13.88
CA PRO A 421 8.87 11.84 -14.38
C PRO A 421 9.05 10.72 -13.35
N LEU A 422 9.17 11.07 -12.06
CA LEU A 422 9.31 10.10 -10.98
C LEU A 422 8.01 9.33 -10.72
N ARG A 423 6.84 9.97 -10.88
CA ARG A 423 5.52 9.33 -10.73
C ARG A 423 5.24 8.27 -11.79
N ARG A 424 5.85 8.38 -12.98
CA ARG A 424 5.62 7.43 -14.09
C ARG A 424 6.00 6.00 -13.72
N ALA A 425 7.03 5.81 -12.90
CA ALA A 425 7.43 4.49 -12.41
C ALA A 425 6.29 3.79 -11.63
N PHE A 426 5.49 4.56 -10.89
CA PHE A 426 4.38 4.06 -10.07
C PHE A 426 3.06 3.93 -10.83
N ASN A 427 2.99 4.41 -12.09
CA ASN A 427 1.82 4.26 -12.95
C ASN A 427 1.93 3.05 -13.90
N THR A 428 2.98 2.22 -13.77
CA THR A 428 3.13 0.99 -14.57
C THR A 428 2.09 -0.06 -14.17
N GLY A 429 1.73 -0.95 -15.10
CA GLY A 429 0.77 -2.03 -14.82
C GLY A 429 1.17 -2.91 -13.62
N LEU A 430 2.47 -3.19 -13.48
CA LEU A 430 3.00 -3.92 -12.33
C LEU A 430 2.81 -3.14 -11.02
N ALA A 431 3.18 -1.86 -10.98
CA ALA A 431 3.01 -1.03 -9.78
C ALA A 431 1.52 -0.92 -9.39
N GLN A 432 0.64 -0.80 -10.38
CA GLN A 432 -0.80 -0.75 -10.14
C GLN A 432 -1.36 -2.07 -9.60
N TYR A 433 -0.89 -3.22 -10.09
CA TYR A 433 -1.21 -4.53 -9.51
C TYR A 433 -0.69 -4.66 -8.07
N LEU A 434 0.57 -4.24 -7.82
CA LEU A 434 1.12 -4.20 -6.47
C LEU A 434 0.26 -3.33 -5.55
N GLY A 435 -0.27 -2.21 -6.07
CA GLY A 435 -1.21 -1.35 -5.36
C GLY A 435 -2.49 -2.05 -4.94
N ASP A 436 -3.07 -2.86 -5.83
CA ASP A 436 -4.30 -3.62 -5.56
C ASP A 436 -4.11 -4.67 -4.46
N VAL A 437 -3.02 -5.43 -4.53
CA VAL A 437 -2.72 -6.51 -3.57
C VAL A 437 -2.04 -6.00 -2.29
N SER A 438 -1.60 -4.73 -2.25
CA SER A 438 -0.72 -4.18 -1.22
C SER A 438 -1.16 -4.47 0.22
N TYR A 439 -2.44 -4.32 0.52
CA TYR A 439 -2.97 -4.54 1.86
C TYR A 439 -2.99 -6.03 2.25
N ALA A 440 -3.37 -6.90 1.33
CA ALA A 440 -3.32 -8.35 1.55
C ALA A 440 -1.87 -8.87 1.58
N LEU A 441 -0.96 -8.28 0.80
CA LEU A 441 0.48 -8.53 0.87
C LEU A 441 1.03 -8.17 2.24
N TYR A 442 0.68 -6.99 2.73
CA TYR A 442 1.05 -6.52 4.05
C TYR A 442 0.60 -7.47 5.18
N ILE A 443 -0.62 -8.01 5.10
CA ILE A 443 -1.14 -8.92 6.12
C ILE A 443 -0.56 -10.34 6.00
N CYS A 444 -0.40 -10.87 4.79
CA CYS A 444 -0.13 -12.30 4.62
C CYS A 444 1.36 -12.65 4.55
N HIS A 445 2.25 -11.70 4.21
CA HIS A 445 3.65 -12.03 4.00
C HIS A 445 4.32 -12.64 5.25
N GLY A 446 4.07 -12.08 6.44
CA GLY A 446 4.62 -12.59 7.70
C GLY A 446 4.19 -14.04 8.00
N PRO A 447 2.88 -14.34 8.06
CA PRO A 447 2.40 -15.70 8.29
C PRO A 447 2.89 -16.70 7.24
N VAL A 448 2.90 -16.33 5.96
CA VAL A 448 3.40 -17.20 4.88
C VAL A 448 4.90 -17.45 5.04
N LEU A 449 5.68 -16.42 5.36
CA LEU A 449 7.11 -16.58 5.67
C LEU A 449 7.30 -17.53 6.85
N LYS A 450 6.61 -17.34 7.98
CA LYS A 450 6.71 -18.22 9.15
C LYS A 450 6.47 -19.71 8.83
N VAL A 451 5.60 -20.01 7.86
CA VAL A 451 5.33 -21.39 7.42
C VAL A 451 6.36 -21.88 6.40
N VAL A 452 6.65 -21.11 5.35
CA VAL A 452 7.42 -21.62 4.20
C VAL A 452 8.92 -21.44 4.39
N HIS A 453 9.35 -20.34 5.00
CA HIS A 453 10.77 -20.00 5.16
C HIS A 453 11.60 -21.10 5.85
N PRO A 454 11.19 -21.64 7.03
CA PRO A 454 11.99 -22.67 7.71
C PRO A 454 12.14 -23.96 6.90
N ARG A 455 11.23 -24.21 5.96
CA ARG A 455 11.20 -25.41 5.10
C ARG A 455 12.02 -25.24 3.83
N VAL A 456 12.16 -24.02 3.31
CA VAL A 456 12.86 -23.76 2.04
C VAL A 456 14.30 -23.32 2.27
N MET A 457 14.55 -22.46 3.25
CA MET A 457 15.85 -21.83 3.42
C MET A 457 17.02 -22.80 3.68
N PRO A 458 16.88 -23.90 4.45
CA PRO A 458 17.97 -24.85 4.65
C PRO A 458 18.56 -25.38 3.33
N TYR A 459 17.70 -25.72 2.35
CA TYR A 459 18.12 -26.22 1.03
C TYR A 459 18.82 -25.16 0.17
N LEU A 460 18.57 -23.88 0.41
CA LEU A 460 19.27 -22.80 -0.29
C LEU A 460 20.63 -22.51 0.33
N TRP A 461 20.75 -22.70 1.66
CA TRP A 461 22.01 -22.49 2.38
C TRP A 461 23.00 -23.64 2.20
N GLU A 462 22.52 -24.88 2.07
CA GLU A 462 23.36 -26.08 1.95
C GLU A 462 24.38 -26.01 0.79
N PRO A 463 24.01 -25.63 -0.45
CA PRO A 463 24.96 -25.47 -1.55
C PRO A 463 26.03 -24.39 -1.34
N MET A 464 25.81 -23.46 -0.40
CA MET A 464 26.73 -22.36 -0.08
C MET A 464 27.66 -22.69 1.10
N GLY A 465 27.68 -23.95 1.57
CA GLY A 465 28.43 -24.36 2.76
C GLY A 465 27.72 -24.03 4.08
N GLY A 466 26.44 -23.65 4.04
CA GLY A 466 25.67 -23.24 5.21
C GLY A 466 25.80 -21.76 5.55
N LYS A 467 24.98 -21.29 6.51
CA LYS A 467 24.84 -19.85 6.83
C LYS A 467 26.13 -19.20 7.34
N LYS A 468 26.96 -19.95 8.08
CA LYS A 468 28.21 -19.43 8.68
C LYS A 468 29.31 -19.29 7.65
N ASP A 469 29.50 -20.30 6.81
CA ASP A 469 30.63 -20.38 5.89
C ASP A 469 30.38 -19.70 4.55
N ALA A 470 29.12 -19.38 4.24
CA ALA A 470 28.76 -18.65 3.03
C ALA A 470 29.39 -17.24 3.01
N GLY A 471 30.25 -17.00 2.02
CA GLY A 471 30.77 -15.66 1.71
C GLY A 471 29.69 -14.70 1.19
N MET A 472 30.06 -13.43 1.05
CA MET A 472 29.14 -12.33 0.68
C MET A 472 28.33 -12.60 -0.60
N TRP A 473 28.95 -13.12 -1.65
CA TRP A 473 28.24 -13.45 -2.91
C TRP A 473 27.31 -14.66 -2.78
N GLY A 474 27.68 -15.68 -1.98
CA GLY A 474 26.82 -16.82 -1.69
C GLY A 474 25.56 -16.39 -0.91
N ARG A 475 25.74 -15.51 0.09
CA ARG A 475 24.62 -14.90 0.83
C ARG A 475 23.72 -14.07 -0.08
N LEU A 476 24.30 -13.27 -0.98
CA LEU A 476 23.51 -12.50 -1.94
C LEU A 476 22.73 -13.41 -2.90
N ALA A 477 23.34 -14.50 -3.37
CA ALA A 477 22.66 -15.50 -4.19
C ALA A 477 21.48 -16.14 -3.45
N VAL A 478 21.68 -16.55 -2.18
CA VAL A 478 20.62 -17.10 -1.33
C VAL A 478 19.51 -16.07 -1.08
N TRP A 479 19.87 -14.80 -0.89
CA TRP A 479 18.91 -13.72 -0.76
C TRP A 479 18.05 -13.56 -2.03
N VAL A 480 18.65 -13.51 -3.22
CA VAL A 480 17.92 -13.37 -4.49
C VAL A 480 17.05 -14.60 -4.76
N VAL A 481 17.62 -15.80 -4.69
CA VAL A 481 16.90 -17.05 -4.99
C VAL A 481 15.80 -17.29 -3.96
N GLY A 482 16.08 -17.01 -2.68
CA GLY A 482 15.11 -17.10 -1.59
C GLY A 482 13.93 -16.14 -1.78
N LEU A 483 14.19 -14.88 -2.14
CA LEU A 483 13.13 -13.93 -2.46
C LEU A 483 12.28 -14.39 -3.64
N VAL A 484 12.88 -14.81 -4.74
CA VAL A 484 12.13 -15.29 -5.93
C VAL A 484 11.27 -16.49 -5.55
N THR A 485 11.82 -17.45 -4.82
CA THR A 485 11.12 -18.68 -4.42
C THR A 485 9.97 -18.39 -3.46
N LEU A 486 10.19 -17.58 -2.43
CA LEU A 486 9.18 -17.26 -1.42
C LEU A 486 8.16 -16.23 -1.90
N SER A 487 8.49 -15.42 -2.92
CA SER A 487 7.52 -14.51 -3.55
C SER A 487 6.34 -15.29 -4.15
N ILE A 488 6.55 -16.50 -4.67
CA ILE A 488 5.50 -17.31 -5.29
C ILE A 488 4.35 -17.61 -4.30
N PRO A 489 4.57 -18.30 -3.16
CA PRO A 489 3.51 -18.54 -2.19
C PRO A 489 2.99 -17.26 -1.54
N VAL A 490 3.85 -16.26 -1.30
CA VAL A 490 3.43 -14.97 -0.70
C VAL A 490 2.42 -14.26 -1.60
N PHE A 491 2.76 -14.02 -2.86
CA PHE A 491 1.83 -13.35 -3.79
C PHE A 491 0.59 -14.18 -4.09
N TRP A 492 0.71 -15.51 -4.13
CA TRP A 492 -0.45 -16.39 -4.33
C TRP A 492 -1.44 -16.28 -3.17
N VAL A 493 -0.98 -16.44 -1.93
CA VAL A 493 -1.83 -16.32 -0.74
C VAL A 493 -2.39 -14.92 -0.60
N SER A 494 -1.58 -13.87 -0.82
CA SER A 494 -2.05 -12.48 -0.76
C SER A 494 -3.11 -12.17 -1.82
N ASP A 495 -3.00 -12.70 -3.03
CA ASP A 495 -4.02 -12.51 -4.07
C ASP A 495 -5.33 -13.26 -3.74
N LEU A 496 -5.24 -14.47 -3.20
CA LEU A 496 -6.40 -15.19 -2.68
C LEU A 496 -7.06 -14.40 -1.53
N PHE A 497 -6.26 -13.97 -0.56
CA PHE A 497 -6.73 -13.22 0.60
C PHE A 497 -7.39 -11.90 0.21
N MET A 498 -6.82 -11.17 -0.76
CA MET A 498 -7.42 -9.96 -1.32
C MET A 498 -8.84 -10.23 -1.85
N ARG A 499 -9.01 -11.31 -2.62
CA ARG A 499 -10.29 -11.63 -3.30
C ARG A 499 -11.33 -12.18 -2.34
N PHE A 500 -10.93 -13.05 -1.43
CA PHE A 500 -11.84 -13.80 -0.56
C PHE A 500 -12.10 -13.15 0.79
N VAL A 501 -11.13 -12.39 1.31
CA VAL A 501 -11.24 -11.77 2.63
C VAL A 501 -11.38 -10.26 2.47
N ASP A 502 -10.35 -9.56 1.99
CA ASP A 502 -10.31 -8.08 1.98
C ASP A 502 -11.53 -7.46 1.24
N ARG A 503 -11.72 -7.81 -0.04
CA ARG A 503 -12.86 -7.28 -0.84
C ARG A 503 -14.23 -7.63 -0.24
N LYS A 504 -14.34 -8.78 0.44
CA LYS A 504 -15.57 -9.19 1.12
C LYS A 504 -15.80 -8.40 2.40
N CYS A 505 -14.76 -8.13 3.19
CA CYS A 505 -14.83 -7.24 4.35
C CYS A 505 -15.26 -5.81 3.96
N VAL A 506 -14.74 -5.28 2.84
CA VAL A 506 -15.18 -3.97 2.30
C VAL A 506 -16.66 -3.99 1.90
N SER A 507 -17.10 -5.07 1.23
CA SER A 507 -18.49 -5.23 0.80
C SER A 507 -19.43 -5.39 1.99
N PHE A 508 -19.00 -6.12 3.01
CA PHE A 508 -19.71 -6.31 4.27
C PHE A 508 -19.88 -4.99 5.03
N ALA A 509 -18.82 -4.19 5.15
CA ALA A 509 -18.89 -2.87 5.79
C ALA A 509 -19.91 -1.95 5.10
N ARG A 510 -19.94 -1.93 3.75
CA ARG A 510 -20.94 -1.18 2.97
C ARG A 510 -22.35 -1.75 3.14
N TRP A 511 -22.48 -3.07 3.28
CA TRP A 511 -23.77 -3.70 3.50
C TRP A 511 -24.35 -3.31 4.86
N ILE A 512 -23.55 -3.35 5.94
CA ILE A 512 -23.97 -2.89 7.27
C ILE A 512 -24.39 -1.43 7.21
N GLU A 513 -23.56 -0.58 6.63
CA GLU A 513 -23.85 0.84 6.51
C GLU A 513 -25.20 1.10 5.82
N ARG A 514 -25.47 0.47 4.67
CA ARG A 514 -26.77 0.59 3.99
C ARG A 514 -27.96 0.14 4.82
N LYS A 515 -27.76 -0.77 5.78
CA LYS A 515 -28.82 -1.26 6.67
C LYS A 515 -29.04 -0.39 7.90
N VAL A 516 -27.99 0.29 8.37
CA VAL A 516 -28.01 1.07 9.61
C VAL A 516 -28.18 2.56 9.36
N PHE A 517 -27.70 3.08 8.23
CA PHE A 517 -27.80 4.50 7.90
C PHE A 517 -29.20 4.82 7.39
N THR A 518 -29.77 5.90 7.91
CA THR A 518 -30.99 6.50 7.39
C THR A 518 -30.65 7.34 6.16
N TYR A 519 -30.46 6.69 5.00
CA TYR A 519 -30.45 7.43 3.74
C TYR A 519 -31.89 7.88 3.45
N LYS A 520 -32.10 9.19 3.31
CA LYS A 520 -33.34 9.73 2.73
C LYS A 520 -33.32 9.58 1.22
#